data_AF-A0A2E0TQ78-F1
#
_entry.id   AF-A0A2E0TQ78-F1
#
_cell.length_a   1.000
_cell.length_b   1.000
_cell.length_c   1.000
_cell.angle_alpha   90.00
_cell.angle_beta   90.00
_cell.angle_gamma   90.00
#
_symmetry.space_group_name_H-M   'P 1'
#
loop_
_entity.id
_entity.type
_entity.pdbx_description
1 polymer ?
#
loop_
_entity_poly.entity_id
_entity_poly.type
_entity_poly.pdbx_seq_one_letter_code
_entity_poly.pdbx_strand_id
1 'polypeptide(L)'
;MLHDRFITLRGLFTALALLALAGCTQSKVKLGEDDGGVDGSVVADGGGGEVCGDNVCRAGEYCCNASCGFCAPEGEGCITIACPPEPVVCNGVVCDEGVLECCPGCELGESSCGAPGGGCPPQRCEEICEDGTVCGPDEDCCPGCYGESFCVERGSGCPEIACPPPMECPDGTLCEPGGQCCEGCFGSFSCAPADEMCPVVDCPTECRSGEDCPSGNCCADCETGARYCSSGPCPGCPPPPGPCEPMEARGVGECLLALGVAWNGDACVGLGGCTCEGPDCGRLYGSIEECERATWGCTDRSCDFDANCDPTEYCDPCGTSSCPECDDCVRACRPSPCATMEELTCRLVRPECGTDGVAIVVDGCWQCVDMRSCEPIEDCRTTGCEPGSSCELCFTDYTCIPEGAVC
;
A
#
# COMPACT_ATOMS: atom_id res chain seq x y z
N MET A 1 -15.54 -16.48 54.16
CA MET A 1 -16.67 -17.15 53.48
C MET A 1 -17.50 -16.15 52.66
N LEU A 2 -16.88 -15.50 51.66
CA LEU A 2 -17.56 -14.54 50.76
C LEU A 2 -16.80 -14.39 49.43
N HIS A 3 -16.03 -15.41 49.03
CA HIS A 3 -15.11 -15.36 47.88
C HIS A 3 -15.39 -16.42 46.80
N ASP A 4 -16.60 -17.01 46.80
CA ASP A 4 -16.86 -18.21 45.99
C ASP A 4 -18.15 -18.12 45.14
N ARG A 5 -18.54 -16.90 44.74
CA ARG A 5 -19.75 -16.68 43.90
C ARG A 5 -19.54 -15.87 42.63
N PHE A 6 -18.31 -15.49 42.28
CA PHE A 6 -18.05 -14.65 41.11
C PHE A 6 -17.64 -15.40 39.82
N ILE A 7 -17.46 -16.73 39.88
CA ILE A 7 -16.93 -17.51 38.73
C ILE A 7 -18.02 -18.03 37.78
N THR A 8 -19.30 -18.03 38.17
CA THR A 8 -20.37 -18.68 37.38
C THR A 8 -21.11 -17.75 36.40
N LEU A 9 -20.78 -16.46 36.32
CA LEU A 9 -21.49 -15.48 35.46
C LEU A 9 -20.73 -15.06 34.18
N ARG A 10 -19.44 -15.40 34.03
CA ARG A 10 -18.68 -15.14 32.80
C ARG A 10 -18.86 -16.19 31.70
N GLY A 11 -19.51 -17.32 31.99
CA GLY A 11 -19.72 -18.40 31.01
C GLY A 11 -20.95 -18.27 30.12
N LEU A 12 -21.84 -17.31 30.37
CA LEU A 12 -23.14 -17.23 29.66
C LEU A 12 -23.21 -16.15 28.57
N PHE A 13 -22.22 -15.25 28.48
CA PHE A 13 -22.22 -14.18 27.48
C PHE A 13 -21.48 -14.52 26.17
N THR A 14 -20.66 -15.57 26.15
CA THR A 14 -19.87 -15.98 24.97
C THR A 14 -20.61 -16.90 24.00
N ALA A 15 -21.81 -17.39 24.35
CA ALA A 15 -22.56 -18.34 23.52
C ALA A 15 -23.61 -17.68 22.59
N LEU A 16 -23.83 -16.36 22.67
CA LEU A 16 -24.87 -15.68 21.86
C LEU A 16 -24.34 -14.90 20.65
N ALA A 17 -23.03 -14.81 20.44
CA ALA A 17 -22.42 -14.00 19.37
C ALA A 17 -22.09 -14.78 18.07
N LEU A 18 -22.35 -16.09 18.02
CA LEU A 18 -21.93 -16.97 16.91
C LEU A 18 -23.05 -17.36 15.93
N LEU A 19 -24.22 -16.71 15.96
CA LEU A 19 -25.39 -17.10 15.16
C LEU A 19 -25.87 -16.07 14.12
N ALA A 20 -25.02 -15.15 13.66
CA ALA A 20 -25.41 -14.06 12.76
C ALA A 20 -24.57 -13.87 11.48
N LEU A 21 -23.84 -14.90 10.99
CA LEU A 21 -23.01 -14.77 9.76
C LEU A 21 -23.25 -15.88 8.70
N ALA A 22 -24.44 -16.45 8.65
CA ALA A 22 -24.83 -17.38 7.57
C ALA A 22 -25.99 -16.80 6.76
N GLY A 23 -25.70 -15.92 5.80
CA GLY A 23 -26.73 -15.43 4.88
C GLY A 23 -26.24 -14.34 3.95
N CYS A 24 -25.49 -14.71 2.91
CA CYS A 24 -25.50 -14.08 1.58
C CYS A 24 -24.57 -14.89 0.64
N THR A 25 -25.09 -15.97 0.07
CA THR A 25 -24.48 -16.63 -1.10
C THR A 25 -25.46 -16.53 -2.28
N GLN A 26 -24.89 -16.29 -3.46
CA GLN A 26 -25.44 -16.50 -4.81
C GLN A 26 -26.23 -15.36 -5.48
N SER A 27 -25.49 -14.39 -6.04
CA SER A 27 -25.92 -13.73 -7.29
C SER A 27 -25.29 -14.47 -8.47
N LYS A 28 -26.02 -15.41 -9.07
CA LYS A 28 -25.69 -15.95 -10.39
C LYS A 28 -26.30 -15.02 -11.45
N VAL A 29 -25.44 -14.27 -12.13
CA VAL A 29 -25.81 -13.55 -13.37
C VAL A 29 -25.88 -14.60 -14.48
N LYS A 30 -27.07 -14.83 -15.04
CA LYS A 30 -27.22 -15.52 -16.33
C LYS A 30 -26.89 -14.51 -17.43
N LEU A 31 -25.76 -14.69 -18.09
CA LEU A 31 -25.49 -14.12 -19.41
C LEU A 31 -26.21 -15.01 -20.42
N GLY A 32 -27.09 -14.41 -21.23
CA GLY A 32 -27.80 -15.09 -22.31
C GLY A 32 -26.88 -15.32 -23.51
N GLU A 33 -26.93 -16.52 -24.06
CA GLU A 33 -26.48 -16.83 -25.41
C GLU A 33 -27.55 -16.30 -26.38
N ASP A 34 -27.14 -15.37 -27.24
CA ASP A 34 -27.87 -14.88 -28.41
C ASP A 34 -27.31 -15.61 -29.62
N ASP A 35 -27.99 -16.67 -30.03
CA ASP A 35 -27.88 -17.32 -31.32
C ASP A 35 -28.89 -16.69 -32.28
N GLY A 36 -28.45 -15.62 -32.95
CA GLY A 36 -29.17 -14.93 -34.01
C GLY A 36 -29.62 -15.85 -35.14
N GLY A 37 -30.79 -16.48 -34.95
CA GLY A 37 -31.56 -17.19 -35.96
C GLY A 37 -32.50 -16.23 -36.67
N VAL A 38 -32.11 -15.82 -37.88
CA VAL A 38 -32.98 -15.16 -38.87
C VAL A 38 -33.97 -16.18 -39.44
N ASP A 39 -35.07 -16.41 -38.71
CA ASP A 39 -36.25 -17.06 -39.29
C ASP A 39 -37.13 -16.00 -39.94
N GLY A 40 -36.82 -15.73 -41.21
CA GLY A 40 -37.74 -15.13 -42.15
C GLY A 40 -38.83 -16.14 -42.50
N SER A 41 -39.98 -16.05 -41.85
CA SER A 41 -41.23 -16.63 -42.32
C SER A 41 -42.43 -15.90 -41.73
N VAL A 42 -42.64 -14.69 -42.22
CA VAL A 42 -43.98 -14.08 -42.20
C VAL A 42 -44.66 -14.55 -43.48
N VAL A 43 -45.27 -15.74 -43.42
CA VAL A 43 -46.17 -16.23 -44.46
C VAL A 43 -47.43 -15.36 -44.37
N ALA A 44 -47.56 -14.45 -45.32
CA ALA A 44 -48.83 -13.80 -45.61
C ALA A 44 -49.72 -14.82 -46.33
N ASP A 45 -50.77 -15.27 -45.64
CA ASP A 45 -51.87 -16.02 -46.21
C ASP A 45 -52.47 -15.28 -47.42
N GLY A 46 -52.54 -15.94 -48.57
CA GLY A 46 -53.50 -15.56 -49.62
C GLY A 46 -53.01 -15.54 -51.06
N GLY A 47 -52.27 -16.55 -51.52
CA GLY A 47 -52.07 -16.79 -52.95
C GLY A 47 -51.02 -17.86 -53.21
N GLY A 48 -51.44 -19.11 -53.42
CA GLY A 48 -50.54 -20.24 -53.66
C GLY A 48 -49.82 -20.17 -55.00
N GLY A 49 -48.81 -19.31 -55.10
CA GLY A 49 -47.90 -19.26 -56.23
C GLY A 49 -46.84 -20.36 -56.17
N GLU A 50 -46.52 -20.97 -57.32
CA GLU A 50 -45.41 -21.91 -57.46
C GLU A 50 -44.07 -21.15 -57.52
N VAL A 51 -43.05 -21.60 -56.79
CA VAL A 51 -41.71 -21.01 -56.83
C VAL A 51 -41.04 -21.36 -58.16
N CYS A 52 -40.51 -20.36 -58.86
CA CYS A 52 -39.78 -20.50 -60.12
C CYS A 52 -38.48 -19.70 -60.03
N GLY A 53 -37.36 -20.37 -59.79
CA GLY A 53 -36.08 -19.70 -59.50
C GLY A 53 -36.20 -18.76 -58.30
N ASP A 54 -35.75 -17.51 -58.46
CA ASP A 54 -35.86 -16.46 -57.44
C ASP A 54 -37.24 -15.77 -57.40
N ASN A 55 -38.15 -16.13 -58.32
CA ASN A 55 -39.49 -15.57 -58.40
C ASN A 55 -40.56 -16.56 -57.90
N VAL A 56 -41.74 -16.04 -57.57
CA VAL A 56 -42.94 -16.85 -57.25
C VAL A 56 -44.03 -16.50 -58.26
N CYS A 57 -44.46 -17.49 -59.04
CA CYS A 57 -45.47 -17.32 -60.08
C CYS A 57 -46.83 -16.98 -59.48
N ARG A 58 -47.59 -16.10 -60.13
CA ARG A 58 -48.90 -15.69 -59.62
C ARG A 58 -49.93 -16.80 -59.83
N ALA A 59 -51.07 -16.71 -59.14
CA ALA A 59 -52.18 -17.63 -59.36
C ALA A 59 -52.63 -17.59 -60.84
N GLY A 60 -52.62 -18.74 -61.52
CA GLY A 60 -52.90 -18.86 -62.96
C GLY A 60 -51.65 -18.81 -63.86
N GLU A 61 -50.45 -18.82 -63.29
CA GLU A 61 -49.17 -18.96 -63.98
C GLU A 61 -48.45 -20.25 -63.53
N TYR A 62 -47.58 -20.80 -64.39
CA TYR A 62 -46.71 -21.95 -64.09
C TYR A 62 -45.25 -21.60 -64.33
N CYS A 63 -44.33 -22.32 -63.66
CA CYS A 63 -42.90 -22.11 -63.86
C CYS A 63 -42.46 -22.58 -65.25
N CYS A 64 -42.10 -21.64 -66.12
CA CYS A 64 -41.68 -21.92 -67.50
C CYS A 64 -40.16 -22.13 -67.60
N ASN A 65 -39.35 -21.35 -66.87
CA ASN A 65 -37.90 -21.59 -66.78
C ASN A 65 -37.39 -21.27 -65.38
N ALA A 66 -37.14 -22.32 -64.58
CA ALA A 66 -36.65 -22.18 -63.22
C ALA A 66 -35.26 -21.55 -63.14
N SER A 67 -34.42 -21.69 -64.17
CA SER A 67 -33.06 -21.12 -64.15
C SER A 67 -33.03 -19.59 -64.26
N CYS A 68 -34.05 -18.97 -64.84
CA CYS A 68 -34.17 -17.50 -64.91
C CYS A 68 -35.35 -16.95 -64.08
N GLY A 69 -36.05 -17.82 -63.36
CA GLY A 69 -37.30 -17.50 -62.67
C GLY A 69 -38.43 -16.93 -63.53
N PHE A 70 -38.63 -17.46 -64.74
CA PHE A 70 -39.67 -16.97 -65.64
C PHE A 70 -40.99 -17.75 -65.48
N CYS A 71 -42.07 -17.02 -65.17
CA CYS A 71 -43.44 -17.54 -65.02
C CYS A 71 -44.26 -17.26 -66.28
N ALA A 72 -44.99 -18.26 -66.77
CA ALA A 72 -45.88 -18.13 -67.94
C ALA A 72 -47.34 -18.41 -67.55
N PRO A 73 -48.33 -17.75 -68.17
CA PRO A 73 -49.75 -18.05 -67.92
C PRO A 73 -50.13 -19.49 -68.29
N GLU A 74 -51.03 -20.10 -67.52
CA GLU A 74 -51.57 -21.43 -67.83
C GLU A 74 -52.27 -21.43 -69.20
N GLY A 75 -51.84 -22.33 -70.10
CA GLY A 75 -52.40 -22.47 -71.44
C GLY A 75 -51.61 -21.77 -72.55
N GLU A 76 -50.62 -20.93 -72.22
CA GLU A 76 -49.66 -20.39 -73.19
C GLU A 76 -48.41 -21.29 -73.31
N GLY A 77 -47.75 -21.24 -74.46
CA GLY A 77 -46.52 -22.00 -74.68
C GLY A 77 -45.34 -21.32 -74.00
N CYS A 78 -44.59 -22.07 -73.20
CA CYS A 78 -43.33 -21.60 -72.64
C CYS A 78 -42.32 -21.31 -73.75
N ILE A 79 -41.97 -20.04 -73.95
CA ILE A 79 -40.93 -19.65 -74.89
C ILE A 79 -39.55 -19.89 -74.25
N THR A 80 -38.68 -20.63 -74.94
CA THR A 80 -37.30 -20.83 -74.51
C THR A 80 -36.48 -19.58 -74.82
N ILE A 81 -36.64 -18.52 -74.03
CA ILE A 81 -35.73 -17.38 -74.01
C ILE A 81 -34.52 -17.77 -73.15
N ALA A 82 -33.31 -17.60 -73.67
CA ALA A 82 -32.09 -17.73 -72.88
C ALA A 82 -32.08 -16.66 -71.79
N CYS A 83 -31.70 -17.01 -70.56
CA CYS A 83 -31.61 -16.02 -69.48
C CYS A 83 -30.72 -14.85 -69.93
N PRO A 84 -31.11 -13.59 -69.69
CA PRO A 84 -30.14 -12.50 -69.81
C PRO A 84 -28.94 -12.84 -68.90
N PRO A 85 -27.70 -12.54 -69.33
CA PRO A 85 -26.54 -12.78 -68.49
C PRO A 85 -26.74 -12.07 -67.15
N GLU A 86 -26.45 -12.77 -66.04
CA GLU A 86 -26.49 -12.16 -64.72
C GLU A 86 -25.59 -10.93 -64.71
N PRO A 87 -26.04 -9.81 -64.12
CA PRO A 87 -25.22 -8.62 -64.09
C PRO A 87 -23.96 -8.89 -63.25
N VAL A 88 -22.80 -8.47 -63.75
CA VAL A 88 -21.55 -8.60 -63.02
C VAL A 88 -21.60 -7.66 -61.81
N VAL A 89 -21.41 -8.21 -60.61
CA VAL A 89 -21.36 -7.43 -59.36
C VAL A 89 -19.92 -7.37 -58.86
N CYS A 90 -19.34 -6.17 -58.82
CA CYS A 90 -17.99 -5.92 -58.30
C CYS A 90 -18.11 -5.20 -56.95
N ASN A 91 -17.66 -5.85 -55.87
CA ASN A 91 -17.73 -5.32 -54.51
C ASN A 91 -19.12 -4.75 -54.11
N GLY A 92 -20.19 -5.48 -54.47
CA GLY A 92 -21.57 -5.08 -54.18
C GLY A 92 -22.18 -4.05 -55.14
N VAL A 93 -21.43 -3.57 -56.14
CA VAL A 93 -21.92 -2.65 -57.18
C VAL A 93 -22.23 -3.41 -58.46
N VAL A 94 -23.47 -3.28 -58.94
CA VAL A 94 -23.93 -3.86 -60.21
C VAL A 94 -23.34 -3.06 -61.37
N CYS A 95 -22.56 -3.70 -62.24
CA CYS A 95 -21.93 -3.04 -63.37
C CYS A 95 -22.90 -2.84 -64.55
N ASP A 96 -22.68 -1.78 -65.33
CA ASP A 96 -23.48 -1.47 -66.53
C ASP A 96 -23.34 -2.55 -67.63
N GLU A 97 -24.36 -2.66 -68.49
CA GLU A 97 -24.38 -3.59 -69.62
C GLU A 97 -23.12 -3.40 -70.52
N GLY A 98 -22.27 -4.43 -70.56
CA GLY A 98 -21.03 -4.46 -71.34
C GLY A 98 -19.75 -4.64 -70.52
N VAL A 99 -19.82 -4.55 -69.19
CA VAL A 99 -18.68 -4.86 -68.30
C VAL A 99 -18.54 -6.37 -68.18
N LEU A 100 -17.37 -6.89 -68.54
CA LEU A 100 -17.10 -8.34 -68.56
C LEU A 100 -16.30 -8.82 -67.34
N GLU A 101 -15.58 -7.94 -66.62
CA GLU A 101 -14.69 -8.33 -65.52
C GLU A 101 -14.56 -7.22 -64.45
N CYS A 102 -14.36 -7.62 -63.20
CA CYS A 102 -14.05 -6.74 -62.08
C CYS A 102 -12.55 -6.44 -62.03
N CYS A 103 -12.19 -5.16 -61.98
CA CYS A 103 -10.81 -4.72 -61.79
C CYS A 103 -10.42 -4.77 -60.31
N PRO A 104 -9.30 -5.43 -59.94
CA PRO A 104 -8.83 -5.43 -58.56
C PRO A 104 -8.49 -4.00 -58.10
N GLY A 105 -8.98 -3.64 -56.92
CA GLY A 105 -8.61 -2.42 -56.21
C GLY A 105 -7.27 -2.55 -55.48
N CYS A 106 -6.91 -1.50 -54.75
CA CYS A 106 -5.63 -1.44 -54.03
C CYS A 106 -5.68 -2.20 -52.70
N GLU A 107 -6.85 -2.33 -52.09
CA GLU A 107 -7.02 -3.12 -50.87
C GLU A 107 -7.50 -4.55 -51.17
N LEU A 108 -7.13 -5.49 -50.29
CA LEU A 108 -7.60 -6.87 -50.33
C LEU A 108 -9.13 -6.91 -50.20
N GLY A 109 -9.82 -7.15 -51.31
CA GLY A 109 -11.28 -7.27 -51.37
C GLY A 109 -11.98 -6.15 -52.14
N GLU A 110 -11.28 -5.09 -52.51
CA GLU A 110 -11.85 -4.05 -53.36
C GLU A 110 -11.85 -4.48 -54.82
N SER A 111 -12.95 -4.20 -55.52
CA SER A 111 -13.01 -4.33 -56.96
C SER A 111 -13.96 -3.30 -57.57
N SER A 112 -13.64 -2.83 -58.78
CA SER A 112 -14.40 -1.83 -59.51
C SER A 112 -14.75 -2.31 -60.92
N CYS A 113 -15.83 -1.77 -61.50
CA CYS A 113 -16.28 -2.17 -62.83
C CYS A 113 -15.30 -1.68 -63.91
N GLY A 114 -14.74 -2.60 -64.71
CA GLY A 114 -13.87 -2.27 -65.85
C GLY A 114 -14.67 -1.87 -67.09
N ALA A 115 -14.14 -0.93 -67.89
CA ALA A 115 -14.82 -0.53 -69.13
C ALA A 115 -14.80 -1.66 -70.19
N PRO A 116 -15.82 -1.77 -71.06
CA PRO A 116 -15.86 -2.78 -72.12
C PRO A 116 -14.64 -2.65 -73.06
N GLY A 117 -13.77 -3.67 -73.10
CA GLY A 117 -12.60 -3.71 -74.00
C GLY A 117 -11.44 -2.78 -73.63
N GLY A 118 -11.55 -1.99 -72.54
CA GLY A 118 -10.45 -1.24 -71.97
C GLY A 118 -9.92 -2.01 -70.76
N GLY A 119 -8.69 -2.53 -70.85
CA GLY A 119 -8.04 -3.17 -69.70
C GLY A 119 -8.09 -2.25 -68.46
N CYS A 120 -8.00 -2.84 -67.27
CA CYS A 120 -8.10 -2.08 -66.03
C CYS A 120 -7.14 -0.89 -66.06
N PRO A 121 -7.64 0.34 -65.77
CA PRO A 121 -6.74 1.48 -65.67
C PRO A 121 -5.68 1.14 -64.62
N PRO A 122 -4.40 1.45 -64.84
CA PRO A 122 -3.35 1.19 -63.86
C PRO A 122 -3.74 1.91 -62.58
N GLN A 123 -4.17 1.13 -61.58
CA GLN A 123 -4.46 1.63 -60.25
C GLN A 123 -3.10 2.01 -59.64
N ARG A 124 -2.92 3.31 -59.35
CA ARG A 124 -1.74 3.80 -58.63
C ARG A 124 -2.05 3.69 -57.14
N CYS A 125 -1.73 2.54 -56.58
CA CYS A 125 -1.90 2.31 -55.15
C CYS A 125 -0.83 3.09 -54.38
N GLU A 126 -1.23 3.64 -53.23
CA GLU A 126 -0.32 4.20 -52.25
C GLU A 126 0.61 3.08 -51.75
N GLU A 127 1.90 3.38 -51.63
CA GLU A 127 2.88 2.42 -51.12
C GLU A 127 2.97 2.60 -49.61
N ILE A 128 2.66 1.54 -48.85
CA ILE A 128 2.79 1.53 -47.39
C ILE A 128 4.19 1.01 -47.06
N CYS A 129 4.99 1.83 -46.41
CA CYS A 129 6.34 1.48 -45.95
C CYS A 129 6.29 0.45 -44.81
N GLU A 130 7.44 -0.15 -44.45
CA GLU A 130 7.51 -1.18 -43.41
C GLU A 130 7.05 -0.69 -42.01
N ASP A 131 7.14 0.61 -41.74
CA ASP A 131 6.69 1.26 -40.49
C ASP A 131 5.20 1.68 -40.50
N GLY A 132 4.50 1.44 -41.61
CA GLY A 132 3.11 1.87 -41.81
C GLY A 132 2.95 3.27 -42.40
N THR A 133 4.04 3.99 -42.69
CA THR A 133 3.99 5.29 -43.37
C THR A 133 3.41 5.12 -44.78
N VAL A 134 2.44 5.94 -45.15
CA VAL A 134 1.77 5.88 -46.45
C VAL A 134 2.36 6.93 -47.38
N CYS A 135 3.01 6.49 -48.46
CA CYS A 135 3.58 7.36 -49.47
C CYS A 135 2.64 7.56 -50.65
N GLY A 136 2.67 8.78 -51.19
CA GLY A 136 1.87 9.15 -52.33
C GLY A 136 2.22 8.33 -53.58
N PRO A 137 1.35 8.32 -54.59
CA PRO A 137 1.51 7.51 -55.80
C PRO A 137 2.73 7.90 -56.66
N ASP A 138 3.38 9.03 -56.38
CA ASP A 138 4.60 9.51 -57.04
C ASP A 138 5.78 9.63 -56.06
N GLU A 139 5.74 8.89 -54.95
CA GLU A 139 6.80 8.83 -53.94
C GLU A 139 7.35 7.41 -53.77
N ASP A 140 8.57 7.30 -53.25
CA ASP A 140 9.24 6.05 -52.87
C ASP A 140 9.47 6.03 -51.34
N CYS A 141 9.31 4.87 -50.70
CA CYS A 141 9.63 4.66 -49.29
C CYS A 141 11.14 4.64 -49.07
N CYS A 142 11.65 5.55 -48.24
CA CYS A 142 13.05 5.57 -47.84
C CYS A 142 13.22 5.21 -46.37
N PRO A 143 14.23 4.38 -46.03
CA PRO A 143 14.52 4.05 -44.65
C PRO A 143 15.08 5.29 -43.94
N GLY A 144 14.37 5.71 -42.91
CA GLY A 144 14.81 6.69 -41.93
C GLY A 144 15.72 6.06 -40.88
N CYS A 145 16.00 6.84 -39.85
CA CYS A 145 16.72 6.32 -38.70
C CYS A 145 15.80 5.47 -37.82
N TYR A 146 16.35 4.42 -37.21
CA TYR A 146 15.69 3.63 -36.16
C TYR A 146 14.39 2.93 -36.56
N GLY A 147 14.25 2.61 -37.85
CA GLY A 147 13.10 1.84 -38.35
C GLY A 147 11.91 2.69 -38.78
N GLU A 148 12.00 4.02 -38.64
CA GLU A 148 11.06 4.94 -39.30
C GLU A 148 11.33 4.95 -40.81
N SER A 149 10.31 5.21 -41.62
CA SER A 149 10.41 5.44 -43.05
C SER A 149 9.86 6.82 -43.39
N PHE A 150 10.34 7.42 -44.47
CA PHE A 150 9.84 8.69 -44.98
C PHE A 150 9.70 8.64 -46.50
N CYS A 151 8.79 9.45 -47.02
CA CYS A 151 8.49 9.48 -48.44
C CYS A 151 9.39 10.50 -49.16
N VAL A 152 9.93 10.11 -50.31
CA VAL A 152 10.66 11.00 -51.21
C VAL A 152 10.05 10.95 -52.60
N GLU A 153 10.20 12.01 -53.40
CA GLU A 153 9.73 11.99 -54.79
C GLU A 153 10.35 10.84 -55.58
N ARG A 154 9.52 10.09 -56.31
CA ARG A 154 9.95 8.90 -57.03
C ARG A 154 11.08 9.21 -58.01
N GLY A 155 12.17 8.46 -57.88
CA GLY A 155 13.36 8.64 -58.72
C GLY A 155 14.35 9.71 -58.23
N SER A 156 14.11 10.40 -57.11
CA SER A 156 15.13 11.24 -56.47
C SER A 156 16.23 10.42 -55.78
N GLY A 157 15.95 9.14 -55.47
CA GLY A 157 16.79 8.30 -54.63
C GLY A 157 16.70 8.68 -53.15
N CYS A 158 16.96 7.71 -52.27
CA CYS A 158 16.95 7.97 -50.83
C CYS A 158 18.20 8.75 -50.41
N PRO A 159 18.06 9.88 -49.70
CA PRO A 159 19.21 10.57 -49.14
C PRO A 159 19.89 9.72 -48.06
N GLU A 160 21.22 9.75 -47.99
CA GLU A 160 21.95 9.18 -46.85
C GLU A 160 21.66 10.04 -45.60
N ILE A 161 20.87 9.49 -44.66
CA ILE A 161 20.62 10.15 -43.38
C ILE A 161 21.74 9.78 -42.39
N ALA A 162 22.41 10.80 -41.86
CA ALA A 162 23.38 10.63 -40.80
C ALA A 162 22.66 10.47 -39.45
N CYS A 163 22.40 9.23 -39.06
CA CYS A 163 21.75 8.91 -37.81
C CYS A 163 22.69 9.17 -36.60
N PRO A 164 22.28 9.97 -35.60
CA PRO A 164 23.09 10.18 -34.40
C PRO A 164 23.33 8.86 -33.64
N PRO A 165 24.47 8.70 -32.95
CA PRO A 165 24.66 7.52 -32.09
C PRO A 165 23.72 7.56 -30.87
N PRO A 166 23.34 6.39 -30.31
CA PRO A 166 22.60 6.33 -29.05
C PRO A 166 23.41 6.96 -27.91
N MET A 167 22.68 7.61 -26.99
CA MET A 167 23.27 8.27 -25.83
C MET A 167 23.28 7.30 -24.65
N GLU A 168 24.42 7.15 -23.97
CA GLU A 168 24.54 6.37 -22.74
C GLU A 168 24.45 7.31 -21.53
N CYS A 169 23.47 7.07 -20.66
CA CYS A 169 23.27 7.82 -19.42
C CYS A 169 24.29 7.43 -18.35
N PRO A 170 24.48 8.24 -17.29
CA PRO A 170 25.46 7.96 -16.24
C PRO A 170 25.27 6.63 -15.49
N ASP A 171 24.07 6.06 -15.49
CA ASP A 171 23.75 4.74 -14.93
C ASP A 171 23.96 3.57 -15.91
N GLY A 172 24.40 3.84 -17.14
CA GLY A 172 24.56 2.86 -18.21
C GLY A 172 23.28 2.61 -19.03
N THR A 173 22.19 3.34 -18.77
CA THR A 173 20.98 3.25 -19.58
C THR A 173 21.24 3.82 -20.98
N LEU A 174 20.91 3.05 -22.02
CA LEU A 174 21.05 3.48 -23.41
C LEU A 174 19.74 4.11 -23.90
N CYS A 175 19.76 5.40 -24.19
CA CYS A 175 18.65 6.10 -24.81
C CYS A 175 18.70 5.96 -26.33
N GLU A 176 17.51 5.83 -26.91
CA GLU A 176 17.34 5.89 -28.35
C GLU A 176 17.89 7.22 -28.88
N PRO A 177 18.43 7.26 -30.10
CA PRO A 177 19.08 8.46 -30.55
C PRO A 177 18.06 9.57 -30.83
N GLY A 178 18.42 10.80 -30.47
CA GLY A 178 17.44 11.87 -30.34
C GLY A 178 16.76 11.90 -28.97
N GLY A 179 17.06 10.97 -28.07
CA GLY A 179 16.69 11.04 -26.66
C GLY A 179 17.68 11.84 -25.80
N GLN A 180 17.23 12.22 -24.61
CA GLN A 180 18.01 12.82 -23.53
C GLN A 180 17.85 12.01 -22.24
N CYS A 181 18.89 12.04 -21.40
CA CYS A 181 18.87 11.41 -20.08
C CYS A 181 18.12 12.31 -19.09
N CYS A 182 16.98 11.82 -18.62
CA CYS A 182 16.19 12.44 -17.56
C CYS A 182 16.52 11.79 -16.23
N GLU A 183 16.92 12.61 -15.26
CA GLU A 183 17.24 12.16 -13.91
C GLU A 183 15.95 11.68 -13.23
N GLY A 184 15.93 10.39 -12.90
CA GLY A 184 14.88 9.75 -12.13
C GLY A 184 15.22 9.72 -10.64
N CYS A 185 14.43 8.97 -9.89
CA CYS A 185 14.65 8.80 -8.46
C CYS A 185 15.88 7.91 -8.20
N PHE A 186 16.56 8.16 -7.08
CA PHE A 186 17.64 7.29 -6.58
C PHE A 186 18.82 7.11 -7.55
N GLY A 187 19.11 8.10 -8.40
CA GLY A 187 20.22 8.05 -9.37
C GLY A 187 19.97 7.17 -10.59
N SER A 188 18.73 6.71 -10.79
CA SER A 188 18.30 6.10 -12.06
C SER A 188 18.10 7.17 -13.13
N PHE A 189 18.28 6.82 -14.39
CA PHE A 189 17.95 7.68 -15.52
C PHE A 189 16.85 7.03 -16.37
N SER A 190 15.97 7.88 -16.89
CA SER A 190 14.97 7.50 -17.89
C SER A 190 15.23 8.28 -19.18
N CYS A 191 14.81 7.72 -20.31
CA CYS A 191 14.96 8.38 -21.60
C CYS A 191 13.69 9.16 -21.94
N ALA A 192 13.84 10.40 -22.39
CA ALA A 192 12.78 11.17 -23.02
C ALA A 192 13.28 11.71 -24.37
N PRO A 193 12.40 12.04 -25.32
CA PRO A 193 12.79 12.77 -26.54
C PRO A 193 13.54 14.07 -26.18
N ALA A 194 14.56 14.44 -26.95
CA ALA A 194 15.39 15.63 -26.69
C ALA A 194 14.63 16.95 -26.86
N ASP A 195 13.49 16.94 -27.53
CA ASP A 195 12.59 18.08 -27.72
C ASP A 195 11.46 18.15 -26.69
N GLU A 196 11.30 17.13 -25.84
CA GLU A 196 10.34 17.12 -24.74
C GLU A 196 10.97 17.55 -23.41
N MET A 197 10.15 17.96 -22.44
CA MET A 197 10.63 18.17 -21.06
C MET A 197 10.67 16.83 -20.34
N CYS A 198 11.69 16.62 -19.51
CA CYS A 198 11.75 15.43 -18.67
C CYS A 198 10.48 15.27 -17.83
N PRO A 199 9.89 14.05 -17.77
CA PRO A 199 8.74 13.81 -16.93
C PRO A 199 9.10 14.11 -15.48
N VAL A 200 8.24 14.86 -14.79
CA VAL A 200 8.39 15.08 -13.35
C VAL A 200 8.07 13.75 -12.67
N VAL A 201 9.11 13.04 -12.23
CA VAL A 201 8.93 11.79 -11.50
C VAL A 201 8.60 12.14 -10.05
N ASP A 202 7.38 11.83 -9.62
CA ASP A 202 7.01 11.87 -8.20
C ASP A 202 7.75 10.74 -7.48
N CYS A 203 8.92 11.06 -6.95
CA CYS A 203 9.69 10.11 -6.16
C CYS A 203 8.96 9.83 -4.85
N PRO A 204 8.69 8.55 -4.50
CA PRO A 204 8.09 8.22 -3.21
C PRO A 204 9.03 8.72 -2.11
N THR A 205 8.50 9.61 -1.28
CA THR A 205 9.22 10.34 -0.24
C THR A 205 9.81 9.43 0.85
N GLU A 206 9.35 8.19 0.98
CA GLU A 206 9.70 7.33 2.11
C GLU A 206 10.96 6.49 1.86
N CYS A 207 12.12 6.99 2.27
CA CYS A 207 13.30 6.15 2.48
C CYS A 207 13.02 5.15 3.63
N ARG A 208 13.49 3.91 3.54
CA ARG A 208 13.32 2.89 4.60
C ARG A 208 14.60 2.62 5.36
N SER A 209 15.75 2.79 4.71
CA SER A 209 17.08 2.65 5.29
C SER A 209 18.04 3.71 4.74
N GLY A 210 19.24 3.80 5.31
CA GLY A 210 20.28 4.69 4.79
C GLY A 210 20.78 4.31 3.39
N GLU A 211 20.56 3.07 2.95
CA GLU A 211 20.95 2.62 1.60
C GLU A 211 20.05 3.23 0.52
N ASP A 212 18.84 3.66 0.89
CA ASP A 212 17.90 4.35 0.00
C ASP A 212 18.30 5.82 -0.28
N CYS A 213 19.36 6.32 0.38
CA CYS A 213 19.83 7.70 0.25
C CYS A 213 21.25 7.75 -0.35
N PRO A 214 21.40 8.05 -1.66
CA PRO A 214 22.70 8.00 -2.36
C PRO A 214 23.80 8.90 -1.79
N SER A 215 23.42 9.94 -1.06
CA SER A 215 24.33 10.96 -0.53
C SER A 215 23.99 11.41 0.90
N GLY A 216 23.30 10.57 1.69
CA GLY A 216 22.78 11.02 2.98
C GLY A 216 22.25 9.94 3.92
N ASN A 217 21.63 10.38 5.01
CA ASN A 217 20.92 9.54 5.96
C ASN A 217 19.42 9.57 5.67
N CYS A 218 18.76 8.41 5.84
CA CYS A 218 17.31 8.38 5.92
C CYS A 218 16.87 8.87 7.30
N CYS A 219 16.29 10.07 7.34
CA CYS A 219 15.83 10.73 8.55
C CYS A 219 14.32 10.60 8.69
N ALA A 220 13.83 10.55 9.93
CA ALA A 220 12.42 10.68 10.22
C ALA A 220 12.14 12.10 10.71
N ASP A 221 11.13 12.72 10.13
CA ASP A 221 10.56 13.96 10.64
C ASP A 221 9.82 13.63 11.96
N CYS A 222 10.23 14.28 13.05
CA CYS A 222 9.75 13.95 14.39
C CYS A 222 8.28 14.38 14.61
N GLU A 223 7.74 15.31 13.82
CA GLU A 223 6.37 15.79 13.94
C GLU A 223 5.38 14.92 13.13
N THR A 224 5.82 14.47 11.96
CA THR A 224 4.95 13.80 10.99
C THR A 224 5.22 12.31 10.87
N GLY A 225 6.37 11.83 11.35
CA GLY A 225 6.85 10.45 11.14
C GLY A 225 7.26 10.17 9.69
N ALA A 226 7.17 11.15 8.80
CA ALA A 226 7.57 11.03 7.41
C ALA A 226 9.08 10.81 7.30
N ARG A 227 9.50 9.88 6.45
CA ARG A 227 10.92 9.62 6.22
C ARG A 227 11.40 10.47 5.04
N TYR A 228 12.64 10.95 5.08
CA TYR A 228 13.24 11.76 4.02
C TYR A 228 14.77 11.59 4.00
N CYS A 229 15.39 11.72 2.83
CA CYS A 229 16.85 11.71 2.71
C CYS A 229 17.43 13.08 3.07
N SER A 230 18.37 13.11 4.01
CA SER A 230 19.13 14.31 4.39
C SER A 230 20.61 14.14 4.08
N SER A 231 21.22 15.12 3.42
CA SER A 231 22.67 15.14 3.18
C SER A 231 23.50 15.41 4.44
N GLY A 232 22.87 15.69 5.59
CA GLY A 232 23.52 15.93 6.88
C GLY A 232 23.13 14.88 7.95
N PRO A 233 23.69 14.99 9.17
CA PRO A 233 23.18 14.24 10.31
C PRO A 233 21.71 14.61 10.52
N CYS A 234 20.87 13.60 10.84
CA CYS A 234 19.46 13.87 11.08
C CYS A 234 19.32 14.90 12.22
N PRO A 235 18.40 15.88 12.10
CA PRO A 235 18.07 16.72 13.23
C PRO A 235 17.68 15.78 14.38
N GLY A 236 18.42 15.89 15.48
CA GLY A 236 18.14 15.05 16.63
C GLY A 236 16.73 15.37 17.09
N CYS A 237 15.83 14.40 17.03
CA CYS A 237 14.62 14.49 17.83
C CYS A 237 15.05 14.76 19.28
N PRO A 238 14.29 15.56 20.05
CA PRO A 238 14.52 15.62 21.49
C PRO A 238 14.63 14.18 22.00
N PRO A 239 15.57 13.90 22.93
CA PRO A 239 15.69 12.56 23.49
C PRO A 239 14.29 12.12 23.92
N PRO A 240 13.90 10.87 23.60
CA PRO A 240 12.57 10.41 23.92
C PRO A 240 12.31 10.69 25.40
N PRO A 241 11.06 11.04 25.76
CA PRO A 241 10.65 11.04 27.15
C PRO A 241 11.14 9.74 27.79
N GLY A 242 11.60 9.81 29.05
CA GLY A 242 11.98 8.59 29.77
C GLY A 242 10.86 7.54 29.64
N PRO A 243 11.15 6.23 29.73
CA PRO A 243 10.15 5.17 29.47
C PRO A 243 8.85 5.28 30.30
N CYS A 244 8.84 6.12 31.33
CA CYS A 244 7.71 6.38 32.21
C CYS A 244 7.05 7.76 32.06
N GLU A 245 7.61 8.66 31.25
CA GLU A 245 6.96 9.95 30.98
C GLU A 245 5.71 9.73 30.10
N PRO A 246 4.58 10.40 30.40
CA PRO A 246 3.38 10.31 29.58
C PRO A 246 3.69 10.65 28.12
N MET A 247 3.15 9.84 27.20
CA MET A 247 3.19 10.13 25.78
C MET A 247 2.22 11.27 25.45
N GLU A 248 2.72 12.29 24.77
CA GLU A 248 1.95 13.37 24.18
C GLU A 248 1.41 12.93 22.81
N ALA A 249 0.39 12.06 22.83
CA ALA A 249 -0.33 11.63 21.65
C ALA A 249 -1.83 11.58 21.92
N ARG A 250 -2.62 12.16 21.00
CA ARG A 250 -4.09 12.14 21.07
C ARG A 250 -4.69 11.79 19.72
N GLY A 251 -5.74 10.98 19.72
CA GLY A 251 -6.58 10.79 18.54
C GLY A 251 -7.51 11.98 18.33
N VAL A 252 -7.63 12.45 17.09
CA VAL A 252 -8.48 13.59 16.69
C VAL A 252 -9.43 13.16 15.56
N GLY A 253 -10.68 13.61 15.64
CA GLY A 253 -11.75 13.31 14.67
C GLY A 253 -12.70 12.20 15.14
N GLU A 254 -13.92 12.17 14.58
CA GLU A 254 -15.01 11.26 14.97
C GLU A 254 -14.93 9.86 14.34
N CYS A 255 -13.73 9.38 13.99
CA CYS A 255 -13.54 8.03 13.46
C CYS A 255 -13.35 7.03 14.60
N LEU A 256 -13.83 5.81 14.40
CA LEU A 256 -13.56 4.66 15.30
C LEU A 256 -12.31 3.86 14.88
N LEU A 257 -11.38 4.50 14.16
CA LEU A 257 -10.13 3.85 13.76
C LEU A 257 -9.22 3.76 14.99
N ALA A 258 -8.71 2.56 15.26
CA ALA A 258 -7.68 2.36 16.28
C ALA A 258 -6.34 2.85 15.73
N LEU A 259 -5.80 3.91 16.32
CA LEU A 259 -4.53 4.52 15.90
C LEU A 259 -3.33 3.86 16.58
N GLY A 260 -3.53 3.26 17.76
CA GLY A 260 -2.50 2.57 18.54
C GLY A 260 -2.79 2.66 20.03
N VAL A 261 -1.76 2.42 20.85
CA VAL A 261 -1.82 2.54 22.31
C VAL A 261 -0.75 3.53 22.78
N ALA A 262 -1.13 4.45 23.66
CA ALA A 262 -0.24 5.42 24.29
C ALA A 262 -0.15 5.17 25.80
N TRP A 263 1.01 5.46 26.38
CA TRP A 263 1.17 5.54 27.83
C TRP A 263 0.73 6.93 28.31
N ASN A 264 -0.24 7.04 29.22
CA ASN A 264 -0.69 8.36 29.71
C ASN A 264 -0.03 8.79 31.04
N GLY A 265 1.00 8.08 31.50
CA GLY A 265 1.62 8.28 32.82
C GLY A 265 1.18 7.28 33.88
N ASP A 266 -0.05 6.76 33.77
CA ASP A 266 -0.68 5.88 34.76
C ASP A 266 -1.18 4.55 34.16
N ALA A 267 -1.42 4.50 32.85
CA ALA A 267 -1.96 3.33 32.18
C ALA A 267 -1.70 3.39 30.68
N CYS A 268 -1.70 2.21 30.06
CA CYS A 268 -1.73 2.06 28.62
C CYS A 268 -3.17 2.26 28.11
N VAL A 269 -3.39 3.34 27.35
CA VAL A 269 -4.69 3.72 26.82
C VAL A 269 -4.74 3.59 25.30
N GLY A 270 -5.78 2.95 24.78
CA GLY A 270 -6.02 2.89 23.34
C GLY A 270 -6.42 4.25 22.79
N LEU A 271 -5.75 4.71 21.73
CA LEU A 271 -6.10 5.92 21.02
C LEU A 271 -6.99 5.61 19.82
N GLY A 272 -8.14 6.25 19.77
CA GLY A 272 -9.07 6.22 18.65
C GLY A 272 -9.24 7.61 18.02
N GLY A 273 -9.40 7.67 16.71
CA GLY A 273 -9.59 8.93 15.98
C GLY A 273 -9.34 8.76 14.48
N CYS A 274 -9.46 9.82 13.71
CA CYS A 274 -9.12 9.81 12.29
C CYS A 274 -7.62 10.06 12.07
N THR A 275 -7.02 10.89 12.90
CA THR A 275 -5.59 11.25 12.87
C THR A 275 -5.03 11.27 14.28
N CYS A 276 -3.72 11.10 14.42
CA CYS A 276 -3.03 11.31 15.69
C CYS A 276 -2.38 12.70 15.68
N GLU A 277 -2.49 13.45 16.77
CA GLU A 277 -1.77 14.71 16.99
C GLU A 277 -0.87 14.62 18.23
N GLY A 278 0.34 15.15 18.11
CA GLY A 278 1.33 15.22 19.19
C GLY A 278 2.69 14.58 18.81
N PRO A 279 3.78 14.92 19.53
CA PRO A 279 5.14 14.50 19.19
C PRO A 279 5.40 12.98 19.36
N ASP A 280 4.48 12.26 20.00
CA ASP A 280 4.60 10.82 20.24
C ASP A 280 3.72 9.96 19.32
N CYS A 281 3.02 10.56 18.34
CA CYS A 281 2.17 9.81 17.40
C CYS A 281 2.91 8.77 16.57
N GLY A 282 4.19 9.00 16.26
CA GLY A 282 5.05 8.01 15.58
C GLY A 282 5.55 6.88 16.47
N ARG A 283 5.19 6.88 17.76
CA ARG A 283 5.73 5.98 18.80
C ARG A 283 4.65 5.19 19.54
N LEU A 284 3.43 5.18 19.01
CA LEU A 284 2.33 4.39 19.58
C LEU A 284 2.67 2.89 19.55
N TYR A 285 2.32 2.19 20.63
CA TYR A 285 2.45 0.74 20.69
C TYR A 285 1.37 0.08 19.85
N GLY A 286 1.67 -1.11 19.29
CA GLY A 286 0.72 -1.87 18.50
C GLY A 286 -0.38 -2.52 19.34
N SER A 287 -0.16 -2.66 20.65
CA SER A 287 -1.12 -3.29 21.58
C SER A 287 -0.94 -2.82 23.03
N ILE A 288 -1.99 -3.03 23.85
CA ILE A 288 -1.95 -2.72 25.29
C ILE A 288 -0.87 -3.54 25.98
N GLU A 289 -0.73 -4.82 25.63
CA GLU A 289 0.27 -5.70 26.24
C GLU A 289 1.72 -5.27 25.93
N GLU A 290 1.96 -4.76 24.72
CA GLU A 290 3.27 -4.21 24.34
C GLU A 290 3.61 -2.95 25.13
N CYS A 291 2.62 -2.06 25.27
CA CYS A 291 2.74 -0.87 26.11
C CYS A 291 3.00 -1.24 27.57
N GLU A 292 2.17 -2.10 28.18
CA GLU A 292 2.29 -2.50 29.60
C GLU A 292 3.63 -3.17 29.89
N ARG A 293 4.17 -3.94 28.94
CA ARG A 293 5.49 -4.55 29.08
C ARG A 293 6.62 -3.51 29.01
N ALA A 294 6.47 -2.50 28.16
CA ALA A 294 7.42 -1.40 28.05
C ALA A 294 7.34 -0.44 29.25
N THR A 295 6.18 -0.35 29.91
CA THR A 295 5.92 0.57 31.02
C THR A 295 5.70 -0.13 32.36
N TRP A 296 6.05 -1.42 32.46
CA TRP A 296 5.81 -2.26 33.65
C TRP A 296 6.35 -1.65 34.96
N GLY A 297 7.46 -0.91 34.89
CA GLY A 297 8.05 -0.20 36.04
C GLY A 297 7.52 1.20 36.30
N CYS A 298 6.58 1.69 35.50
CA CYS A 298 6.12 3.07 35.53
C CYS A 298 4.84 3.26 36.36
N THR A 299 3.96 2.26 36.37
CA THR A 299 2.72 2.25 37.15
C THR A 299 2.91 1.89 38.61
N ASP A 300 3.98 1.18 38.94
CA ASP A 300 4.19 0.67 40.29
C ASP A 300 5.24 1.51 41.00
N ARG A 301 4.95 2.80 41.16
CA ARG A 301 5.61 3.58 42.21
C ARG A 301 5.13 3.17 43.60
N SER A 302 4.15 2.26 43.73
CA SER A 302 3.82 1.69 45.03
C SER A 302 5.00 0.84 45.50
N CYS A 303 5.88 1.48 46.26
CA CYS A 303 6.98 0.83 46.91
C CYS A 303 6.46 0.27 48.24
N ASP A 304 6.85 -0.96 48.56
CA ASP A 304 6.62 -1.51 49.90
C ASP A 304 7.83 -1.26 50.80
N PHE A 305 9.01 -1.15 50.20
CA PHE A 305 10.30 -0.89 50.82
C PHE A 305 11.26 -0.27 49.80
N ASP A 306 12.36 0.32 50.27
CA ASP A 306 13.36 1.00 49.42
C ASP A 306 13.89 0.14 48.26
N ALA A 307 13.93 -1.18 48.40
CA ALA A 307 14.37 -2.08 47.34
C ALA A 307 13.44 -2.12 46.12
N ASN A 308 12.24 -1.55 46.19
CA ASN A 308 11.35 -1.36 45.04
C ASN A 308 11.69 -0.11 44.20
N CYS A 309 12.51 0.79 44.73
CA CYS A 309 12.85 2.05 44.09
C CYS A 309 14.23 1.99 43.43
N ASP A 310 14.46 2.89 42.47
CA ASP A 310 15.78 3.07 41.86
C ASP A 310 16.86 3.38 42.91
N PRO A 311 18.16 3.14 42.62
CA PRO A 311 19.23 3.41 43.58
C PRO A 311 19.38 4.88 44.00
N THR A 312 18.77 5.77 43.24
CA THR A 312 18.72 7.21 43.50
C THR A 312 17.48 7.64 44.27
N GLU A 313 16.55 6.72 44.54
CA GLU A 313 15.25 6.98 45.16
C GLU A 313 15.04 6.14 46.43
N TYR A 314 14.11 6.54 47.29
CA TYR A 314 13.67 5.80 48.48
C TYR A 314 12.16 5.65 48.50
N CYS A 315 11.67 4.68 49.26
CA CYS A 315 10.24 4.48 49.41
C CYS A 315 9.66 5.43 50.45
N ASP A 316 8.98 6.48 50.00
CA ASP A 316 8.28 7.39 50.89
C ASP A 316 6.86 6.85 51.15
N PRO A 317 6.51 6.52 52.41
CA PRO A 317 5.17 6.03 52.73
C PRO A 317 4.06 7.05 52.43
N CYS A 318 4.42 8.33 52.22
CA CYS A 318 3.55 9.41 51.81
C CYS A 318 4.15 10.21 50.64
N GLY A 319 4.76 9.52 49.67
CA GLY A 319 5.44 10.18 48.56
C GLY A 319 4.52 10.86 47.55
N THR A 320 3.25 10.43 47.47
CA THR A 320 2.21 11.06 46.65
C THR A 320 0.84 11.01 47.33
N SER A 321 -0.14 11.68 46.73
CA SER A 321 -1.56 11.67 47.11
C SER A 321 -2.40 11.15 45.94
N SER A 322 -3.51 10.45 46.19
CA SER A 322 -4.37 9.97 45.10
C SER A 322 -5.03 11.13 44.33
N CYS A 323 -5.10 12.32 44.94
CA CYS A 323 -5.54 13.53 44.26
C CYS A 323 -4.90 14.79 44.86
N PRO A 324 -4.81 15.92 44.11
CA PRO A 324 -4.18 17.15 44.59
C PRO A 324 -4.77 17.76 45.87
N GLU A 325 -6.01 17.41 46.20
CA GLU A 325 -6.75 17.90 47.38
C GLU A 325 -7.00 16.80 48.43
N CYS A 326 -6.48 15.59 48.22
CA CYS A 326 -6.72 14.45 49.10
C CYS A 326 -5.63 14.38 50.18
N ASP A 327 -6.03 14.20 51.44
CA ASP A 327 -5.14 13.94 52.58
C ASP A 327 -4.71 12.46 52.67
N ASP A 328 -4.67 11.74 51.56
CA ASP A 328 -4.28 10.33 51.54
C ASP A 328 -2.81 10.16 51.17
N CYS A 329 -2.09 9.40 51.99
CA CYS A 329 -0.71 9.04 51.72
C CYS A 329 -0.68 7.79 50.85
N VAL A 330 -0.20 7.92 49.62
CA VAL A 330 0.11 6.80 48.74
C VAL A 330 1.63 6.65 48.71
N ARG A 331 2.10 5.41 48.93
CA ARG A 331 3.52 5.09 48.89
C ARG A 331 4.07 5.38 47.50
N ALA A 332 5.18 6.11 47.42
CA ALA A 332 5.83 6.42 46.16
C ALA A 332 7.35 6.45 46.31
N CYS A 333 8.06 5.99 45.28
CA CYS A 333 9.49 6.25 45.17
C CYS A 333 9.73 7.76 45.00
N ARG A 334 10.60 8.34 45.83
CA ARG A 334 11.04 9.74 45.73
C ARG A 334 12.56 9.83 45.68
N PRO A 335 13.13 10.86 45.02
CA PRO A 335 14.56 11.10 45.05
C PRO A 335 15.10 11.15 46.49
N SER A 336 16.18 10.44 46.75
CA SER A 336 16.86 10.47 48.05
C SER A 336 17.30 11.91 48.39
N PRO A 337 17.10 12.37 49.63
CA PRO A 337 17.62 13.67 50.05
C PRO A 337 19.15 13.67 50.18
N CYS A 338 19.77 12.49 50.18
CA CYS A 338 21.21 12.30 50.29
C CYS A 338 21.82 11.95 48.93
N ALA A 339 23.02 12.48 48.67
CA ALA A 339 23.76 12.16 47.46
C ALA A 339 24.06 10.66 47.39
N THR A 340 23.77 10.05 46.24
CA THR A 340 23.90 8.62 46.00
C THR A 340 24.41 8.40 44.58
N MET A 341 25.25 7.40 44.38
CA MET A 341 25.74 7.03 43.05
C MET A 341 24.71 6.16 42.30
N GLU A 342 24.69 6.21 40.97
CA GLU A 342 23.81 5.36 40.15
C GLU A 342 24.32 3.91 40.05
N GLU A 343 25.64 3.71 40.10
CA GLU A 343 26.26 2.40 39.87
C GLU A 343 26.49 1.62 41.17
N LEU A 344 25.74 0.53 41.36
CA LEU A 344 26.00 -0.49 42.38
C LEU A 344 27.03 -1.50 41.87
N THR A 345 28.26 -1.45 42.40
CA THR A 345 29.34 -2.38 42.00
C THR A 345 29.46 -3.59 42.90
N CYS A 346 28.98 -3.52 44.15
CA CYS A 346 29.05 -4.61 45.08
C CYS A 346 27.75 -5.43 45.15
N ARG A 347 27.87 -6.71 45.50
CA ARG A 347 26.76 -7.68 45.46
C ARG A 347 25.88 -7.66 46.72
N LEU A 348 25.80 -6.52 47.40
CA LEU A 348 24.96 -6.39 48.58
C LEU A 348 23.50 -6.17 48.15
N VAL A 349 22.59 -6.86 48.85
CA VAL A 349 21.15 -6.56 48.74
C VAL A 349 20.90 -5.22 49.44
N ARG A 350 20.03 -4.38 48.86
CA ARG A 350 19.67 -3.09 49.45
C ARG A 350 19.10 -3.30 50.86
N PRO A 351 19.71 -2.75 51.91
CA PRO A 351 19.24 -2.94 53.28
C PRO A 351 18.02 -2.08 53.57
N GLU A 352 17.20 -2.50 54.53
CA GLU A 352 16.21 -1.62 55.16
C GLU A 352 16.90 -0.80 56.25
N CYS A 353 16.74 0.53 56.18
CA CYS A 353 17.43 1.50 57.05
C CYS A 353 16.54 2.10 58.15
N GLY A 354 15.35 1.54 58.37
CA GLY A 354 14.39 2.03 59.37
C GLY A 354 13.59 3.25 58.89
N THR A 355 12.83 3.87 59.79
CA THR A 355 11.93 4.99 59.47
C THR A 355 12.63 6.33 59.24
N ASP A 356 13.81 6.50 59.83
CA ASP A 356 14.59 7.75 59.75
C ASP A 356 15.83 7.60 58.85
N GLY A 357 16.05 6.42 58.27
CA GLY A 357 17.19 6.13 57.42
C GLY A 357 16.82 5.86 55.97
N VAL A 358 17.78 6.04 55.06
CA VAL A 358 17.67 5.70 53.65
C VAL A 358 18.92 4.94 53.19
N ALA A 359 18.75 3.93 52.35
CA ALA A 359 19.87 3.24 51.71
C ALA A 359 20.37 4.03 50.49
N ILE A 360 21.63 4.48 50.53
CA ILE A 360 22.32 5.15 49.40
C ILE A 360 23.51 4.32 48.91
N VAL A 361 23.99 4.60 47.70
CA VAL A 361 25.18 3.97 47.13
C VAL A 361 26.40 4.87 47.38
N VAL A 362 27.34 4.38 48.20
CA VAL A 362 28.64 5.01 48.50
C VAL A 362 29.74 4.03 48.13
N ASP A 363 30.69 4.49 47.30
CA ASP A 363 31.78 3.66 46.76
C ASP A 363 31.29 2.36 46.10
N GLY A 364 30.11 2.44 45.45
CA GLY A 364 29.48 1.32 44.76
C GLY A 364 28.80 0.28 45.67
N CYS A 365 28.63 0.58 46.96
CA CYS A 365 27.92 -0.25 47.92
C CYS A 365 26.78 0.47 48.64
N TRP A 366 25.78 -0.31 49.07
CA TRP A 366 24.72 0.20 49.92
C TRP A 366 25.23 0.59 51.31
N GLN A 367 24.86 1.77 51.75
CA GLN A 367 25.08 2.28 53.09
C GLN A 367 23.79 2.95 53.60
N CYS A 368 23.40 2.61 54.83
CA CYS A 368 22.31 3.32 55.51
C CYS A 368 22.82 4.66 56.06
N VAL A 369 22.13 5.73 55.72
CA VAL A 369 22.38 7.08 56.26
C VAL A 369 21.10 7.64 56.86
N ASP A 370 21.24 8.55 57.82
CA ASP A 370 20.12 9.31 58.36
C ASP A 370 19.57 10.23 57.26
N MET A 371 18.25 10.21 57.05
CA MET A 371 17.59 10.90 55.95
C MET A 371 17.71 12.45 56.04
N ARG A 372 18.01 13.00 57.23
CA ARG A 372 18.13 14.44 57.47
C ARG A 372 19.58 14.92 57.49
N SER A 373 20.48 14.18 58.14
CA SER A 373 21.90 14.56 58.23
C SER A 373 22.75 14.00 57.09
N CYS A 374 22.28 12.94 56.42
CA CYS A 374 23.03 12.14 55.46
C CYS A 374 24.34 11.55 56.02
N GLU A 375 24.46 11.47 57.35
CA GLU A 375 25.56 10.80 58.01
C GLU A 375 25.25 9.30 58.15
N PRO A 376 26.28 8.43 58.08
CA PRO A 376 26.09 7.00 58.31
C PRO A 376 25.39 6.74 59.65
N ILE A 377 24.36 5.90 59.63
CA ILE A 377 23.72 5.44 60.87
C ILE A 377 24.69 4.45 61.52
N GLU A 378 25.30 4.87 62.63
CA GLU A 378 26.13 3.98 63.44
C GLU A 378 25.22 2.96 64.16
N ASP A 379 25.11 1.77 63.59
CA ASP A 379 24.46 0.63 64.22
C ASP A 379 25.45 -0.53 64.47
N CYS A 380 25.02 -1.53 65.23
CA CYS A 380 25.88 -2.66 65.56
C CYS A 380 26.37 -3.49 64.36
N ARG A 381 25.75 -3.36 63.17
CA ARG A 381 26.22 -4.01 61.94
C ARG A 381 27.48 -3.34 61.42
N THR A 382 27.60 -2.03 61.64
CA THR A 382 28.77 -1.21 61.25
C THR A 382 29.85 -1.14 62.32
N THR A 383 29.48 -0.93 63.59
CA THR A 383 30.44 -0.78 64.70
C THR A 383 30.88 -2.12 65.31
N GLY A 384 30.12 -3.19 65.04
CA GLY A 384 30.27 -4.46 65.74
C GLY A 384 29.71 -4.42 67.17
N CYS A 385 29.67 -5.59 67.81
CA CYS A 385 29.27 -5.73 69.21
C CYS A 385 30.43 -6.13 70.10
N GLU A 386 30.34 -5.78 71.40
CA GLU A 386 31.25 -6.29 72.40
C GLU A 386 31.18 -7.83 72.51
N PRO A 387 32.27 -8.52 72.88
CA PRO A 387 32.28 -9.97 73.05
C PRO A 387 31.16 -10.46 73.97
N GLY A 388 30.44 -11.49 73.53
CA GLY A 388 29.28 -12.03 74.24
C GLY A 388 27.97 -11.29 73.94
N SER A 389 27.91 -10.51 72.86
CA SER A 389 26.69 -9.95 72.30
C SER A 389 26.56 -10.24 70.80
N SER A 390 25.34 -10.43 70.29
CA SER A 390 24.99 -10.52 68.87
C SER A 390 24.30 -9.23 68.41
N CYS A 391 24.58 -8.80 67.17
CA CYS A 391 23.86 -7.70 66.55
C CYS A 391 22.53 -8.24 66.00
N GLU A 392 21.42 -7.88 66.63
CA GLU A 392 20.08 -8.37 66.28
C GLU A 392 19.12 -7.20 66.07
N LEU A 393 18.11 -7.40 65.23
CA LEU A 393 17.06 -6.43 64.97
C LEU A 393 16.05 -6.46 66.13
N CYS A 394 16.07 -5.43 66.97
CA CYS A 394 15.15 -5.23 68.08
C CYS A 394 14.14 -4.15 67.74
N PHE A 395 12.88 -4.56 67.49
CA PHE A 395 11.84 -3.70 66.94
C PHE A 395 12.24 -3.07 65.60
N THR A 396 12.82 -1.88 65.63
CA THR A 396 13.20 -1.09 64.45
C THR A 396 14.70 -0.88 64.32
N ASP A 397 15.49 -1.20 65.35
CA ASP A 397 16.91 -0.85 65.41
C ASP A 397 17.79 -2.09 65.58
N TYR A 398 18.93 -2.10 64.87
CA TYR A 398 19.97 -3.11 65.09
C TYR A 398 20.77 -2.72 66.33
N THR A 399 20.65 -3.52 67.40
CA THR A 399 21.35 -3.29 68.66
C THR A 399 22.15 -4.51 69.10
N CYS A 400 23.16 -4.29 69.95
CA CYS A 400 23.94 -5.37 70.53
C CYS A 400 23.19 -6.00 71.69
N ILE A 401 22.84 -7.26 71.55
CA ILE A 401 22.11 -8.03 72.55
C ILE A 401 23.04 -9.04 73.20
N PRO A 402 23.17 -9.03 74.53
CA PRO A 402 23.94 -10.04 75.23
C PRO A 402 23.46 -11.47 74.92
N GLU A 403 24.38 -12.43 74.80
CA GLU A 403 24.05 -13.84 74.57
C GLU A 403 23.03 -14.35 75.60
N GLY A 404 21.89 -14.85 75.10
CA GLY A 404 20.79 -15.36 75.92
C GLY A 404 19.75 -14.33 76.35
N ALA A 405 19.94 -13.04 76.01
CA ALA A 405 18.86 -12.06 76.05
C ALA A 405 18.02 -12.12 74.75
N VAL A 406 16.81 -11.59 74.81
CA VAL A 406 15.85 -11.52 73.70
C VAL A 406 15.34 -10.10 73.55
N CYS A 407 15.20 -9.66 72.30
CA CYS A 407 14.23 -8.64 71.90
C CYS A 407 12.81 -9.13 72.20
#